data_AF-A0AAV3Q307-F1
#
_entry.id   AF-A0AAV3Q307-F1
#
_cell.length_a   1.000
_cell.length_b   1.000
_cell.length_c   1.000
_cell.angle_alpha   90.00
_cell.angle_beta   90.00
_cell.angle_gamma   90.00
#
_symmetry.space_group_name_H-M   'P 1'
#
loop_
_entity.id
_entity.type
_entity.pdbx_description
1 polymer ?
#
loop_
_entity_poly.entity_id
_entity_poly.type
_entity_poly.pdbx_seq_one_letter_code
_entity_poly.pdbx_strand_id
1 'polypeptide(L)'
;MWWWWKYRCKQVFGEKQGTTGVIVRDNQGEFMGASFKIIPSGVQVIVAEAMTIRERLEFATRRWDHIDVESDSQILIKAILGEFSVPLEINVVVKDIRAQGRLLDATFRYIRRGSNNVAHTIAH
;
A
#
# COMPACT_ATOMS: atom_id res chain seq x y z
N MET A 1 -1.20 -15.36 11.81
CA MET A 1 -0.79 -14.21 12.66
C MET A 1 -1.06 -12.96 11.84
N TRP A 2 -2.05 -12.14 12.18
CA TRP A 2 -2.57 -11.09 11.28
C TRP A 2 -1.91 -9.73 11.57
N TRP A 3 -1.39 -9.03 10.56
CA TRP A 3 -0.75 -7.71 10.72
C TRP A 3 -1.34 -6.74 9.71
N TRP A 4 -1.75 -5.55 10.14
CA TRP A 4 -2.52 -4.64 9.30
C TRP A 4 -1.67 -3.51 8.74
N TRP A 5 -1.68 -3.35 7.42
CA TRP A 5 -0.96 -2.31 6.71
C TRP A 5 -1.95 -1.34 6.09
N LYS A 6 -1.95 -0.09 6.56
CA LYS A 6 -2.86 0.93 6.06
C LYS A 6 -2.14 1.93 5.16
N TYR A 7 -2.46 1.89 3.87
CA TYR A 7 -1.79 2.67 2.86
C TYR A 7 -2.60 3.93 2.46
N ARG A 8 -1.92 5.05 2.15
CA ARG A 8 -2.53 6.24 1.52
C ARG A 8 -1.52 6.99 0.66
N CYS A 9 -1.96 7.50 -0.49
CA CYS A 9 -1.23 8.47 -1.31
C CYS A 9 -2.02 9.77 -1.52
N LYS A 10 -1.36 10.93 -1.32
CA LYS A 10 -1.94 12.26 -1.63
C LYS A 10 -1.03 12.98 -2.61
N GLN A 11 -1.61 13.49 -3.69
CA GLN A 11 -1.00 14.52 -4.55
C GLN A 11 -1.71 15.83 -4.23
N VAL A 12 -0.97 16.84 -3.77
CA VAL A 12 -1.55 18.17 -3.52
C VAL A 12 -1.50 18.95 -4.82
N PHE A 13 -2.65 19.25 -5.41
CA PHE A 13 -2.73 20.13 -6.58
C PHE A 13 -2.22 21.53 -6.18
N GLY A 14 -0.98 21.84 -6.54
CA GLY A 14 -0.29 23.10 -6.21
C GLY A 14 1.19 22.91 -5.84
N GLU A 15 1.54 21.76 -5.26
CA GLU A 15 2.92 21.37 -5.00
C GLU A 15 3.26 20.14 -5.86
N LYS A 16 4.40 20.15 -6.55
CA LYS A 16 4.79 19.07 -7.47
C LYS A 16 5.21 17.76 -6.76
N GLN A 17 4.84 17.57 -5.50
CA GLN A 17 5.26 16.43 -4.68
C GLN A 17 4.03 15.78 -4.04
N GLY A 18 4.04 14.45 -3.99
CA GLY A 18 3.06 13.67 -3.25
C GLY A 18 3.71 12.93 -2.09
N THR A 19 2.92 12.29 -1.24
CA THR A 19 3.43 11.45 -0.14
C THR A 19 2.68 10.13 -0.11
N THR A 20 3.41 9.07 0.24
CA THR A 20 2.84 7.76 0.57
C THR A 20 3.01 7.50 2.06
N GLY A 21 1.97 7.02 2.72
CA GLY A 21 1.98 6.72 4.15
C GLY A 21 1.59 5.27 4.42
N VAL A 22 2.24 4.67 5.40
CA VAL A 22 2.00 3.29 5.83
C VAL A 22 1.95 3.23 7.35
N ILE A 23 0.94 2.56 7.88
CA ILE A 23 0.82 2.21 9.29
C ILE A 23 0.85 0.70 9.41
N VAL A 24 1.63 0.19 10.35
CA VAL A 24 1.68 -1.22 10.73
C VAL A 24 0.99 -1.37 12.08
N ARG A 25 0.07 -2.35 12.16
CA ARG A 25 -0.54 -2.78 13.41
C ARG A 25 -0.38 -4.28 13.61
N ASP A 26 -0.44 -4.70 14.86
CA ASP A 26 -0.50 -6.10 15.23
C ASP A 26 -1.91 -6.70 15.08
N ASN A 27 -2.05 -7.96 15.49
CA ASN A 27 -3.32 -8.69 15.41
C ASN A 27 -4.40 -8.18 16.37
N GLN A 28 -4.02 -7.41 17.41
CA GLN A 28 -4.93 -6.76 18.34
C GLN A 28 -5.35 -5.38 17.80
N GLY A 29 -4.76 -4.94 16.69
CA GLY A 29 -4.95 -3.61 16.12
C GLY A 29 -4.08 -2.56 16.80
N GLU A 30 -3.13 -2.96 17.64
CA GLU A 30 -2.22 -2.04 18.33
C GLU A 30 -1.18 -1.50 17.35
N PHE A 31 -0.85 -0.22 17.52
CA PHE A 31 0.11 0.46 16.67
C PHE A 31 1.53 -0.06 16.89
N MET A 32 2.19 -0.50 15.83
CA MET A 32 3.58 -0.96 15.89
C MET A 32 4.56 0.02 15.28
N GLY A 33 4.09 0.83 14.33
CA GLY A 33 4.96 1.72 13.59
C GLY A 33 4.26 2.38 12.42
N ALA A 34 4.84 3.49 12.00
CA ALA A 34 4.44 4.18 10.79
C ALA A 34 5.67 4.60 10.01
N SER A 35 5.47 4.80 8.72
CA SER A 35 6.49 5.39 7.87
C SER A 35 5.83 6.02 6.67
N PHE A 36 6.50 7.02 6.11
CA PHE A 36 6.05 7.70 4.91
C PHE A 36 7.20 7.83 3.92
N LYS A 37 6.88 8.11 2.66
CA LYS A 37 7.84 8.44 1.62
C LYS A 37 7.33 9.62 0.81
N ILE A 38 8.27 10.47 0.37
CA ILE A 38 7.98 11.54 -0.57
C ILE A 38 8.01 10.93 -1.98
N ILE A 39 7.00 11.27 -2.76
CA ILE A 39 6.85 10.86 -4.15
C ILE A 39 7.53 11.91 -5.03
N PRO A 40 8.53 11.51 -5.83
CA PRO A 40 9.14 12.41 -6.79
C PRO A 40 8.12 13.02 -7.75
N SER A 41 8.37 14.27 -8.16
CA SER A 41 7.53 14.95 -9.14
C SER A 41 7.41 14.13 -10.44
N GLY A 42 6.18 14.01 -10.96
CA GLY A 42 5.88 13.32 -12.22
C GLY A 42 5.58 11.82 -12.08
N VAL A 43 5.75 11.23 -10.89
CA VAL A 43 5.31 9.86 -10.63
C VAL A 43 3.80 9.84 -10.42
N GLN A 44 3.11 8.94 -11.14
CA GLN A 44 1.68 8.75 -10.95
C GLN A 44 1.40 8.18 -9.56
N VAL A 45 0.37 8.71 -8.90
CA VAL A 45 -0.11 8.26 -7.57
C VAL A 45 -0.12 6.74 -7.48
N ILE A 46 -0.85 6.06 -8.37
CA ILE A 46 -1.01 4.59 -8.38
C ILE A 46 0.32 3.83 -8.50
N VAL A 47 1.31 4.38 -9.22
CA VAL A 47 2.65 3.78 -9.33
C VAL A 47 3.37 3.88 -8.00
N ALA A 48 3.32 5.04 -7.34
CA ALA A 48 3.91 5.23 -6.03
C ALA A 48 3.26 4.32 -4.97
N GLU A 49 1.95 4.09 -5.07
CA GLU A 49 1.23 3.12 -4.21
C GLU A 49 1.67 1.70 -4.42
N ALA A 50 1.71 1.25 -5.67
CA ALA A 50 2.15 -0.09 -6.01
C ALA A 50 3.60 -0.32 -5.54
N MET A 51 4.50 0.63 -5.81
CA MET A 51 5.89 0.54 -5.37
C MET A 51 6.02 0.46 -3.85
N THR A 52 5.28 1.30 -3.13
CA THR A 52 5.33 1.28 -1.67
C THR A 52 4.84 -0.07 -1.15
N ILE A 53 3.69 -0.60 -1.62
CA ILE A 53 3.20 -1.92 -1.21
C ILE A 53 4.24 -3.00 -1.47
N ARG A 54 4.87 -3.02 -2.66
CA ARG A 54 5.92 -3.99 -3.01
C ARG A 54 7.09 -3.97 -2.03
N GLU A 55 7.63 -2.78 -1.73
CA GLU A 55 8.73 -2.63 -0.77
C GLU A 55 8.34 -3.08 0.64
N ARG A 56 7.07 -2.89 1.03
CA ARG A 56 6.59 -3.30 2.34
C ARG A 56 6.41 -4.79 2.46
N LEU A 57 5.92 -5.44 1.41
CA LEU A 57 5.91 -6.89 1.33
C LEU A 57 7.34 -7.46 1.37
N GLU A 58 8.31 -6.83 0.71
CA GLU A 58 9.72 -7.24 0.80
C GLU A 58 10.31 -7.12 2.22
N PHE A 59 9.89 -6.11 2.98
CA PHE A 59 10.26 -6.00 4.39
C PHE A 59 9.54 -7.07 5.23
N ALA A 60 8.27 -7.33 4.93
CA ALA A 60 7.43 -8.26 5.66
C ALA A 60 7.85 -9.73 5.48
N THR A 61 8.29 -10.12 4.28
CA THR A 61 8.77 -11.50 3.99
C THR A 61 9.89 -11.95 4.91
N ARG A 62 10.61 -11.02 5.54
CA ARG A 62 11.72 -11.31 6.45
C ARG A 62 11.30 -11.45 7.91
N ARG A 63 10.02 -11.21 8.25
CA ARG A 63 9.61 -10.97 9.63
C ARG A 63 8.26 -11.60 10.01
N TRP A 64 7.39 -11.85 9.04
CA TRP A 64 6.04 -12.37 9.28
C TRP A 64 5.64 -13.38 8.21
N ASP A 65 4.78 -14.34 8.58
CA ASP A 65 4.30 -15.40 7.67
C ASP A 65 2.92 -15.10 7.06
N HIS A 66 2.23 -14.09 7.59
CA HIS A 66 0.87 -13.72 7.21
C HIS A 66 0.75 -12.18 7.30
N ILE A 67 0.01 -11.53 6.39
CA ILE A 67 -0.15 -10.06 6.40
C ILE A 67 -1.48 -9.62 5.77
N ASP A 68 -2.13 -8.63 6.37
CA ASP A 68 -3.30 -7.95 5.83
C ASP A 68 -2.91 -6.59 5.25
N VAL A 69 -3.06 -6.43 3.94
CA VAL A 69 -2.77 -5.18 3.22
C VAL A 69 -4.07 -4.45 2.90
N GLU A 70 -4.18 -3.23 3.39
CA GLU A 70 -5.32 -2.35 3.14
C GLU A 70 -4.90 -1.08 2.38
N SER A 71 -5.64 -0.75 1.34
CA SER A 71 -5.41 0.47 0.55
C SER A 71 -6.72 1.20 0.27
N ASP A 72 -6.66 2.54 0.21
CA ASP A 72 -7.78 3.37 -0.27
C ASP A 72 -7.82 3.49 -1.81
N SER A 73 -6.99 2.72 -2.51
CA SER A 73 -6.92 2.66 -3.96
C SER A 73 -7.64 1.43 -4.50
N GLN A 74 -8.93 1.61 -4.81
CA GLN A 74 -9.75 0.52 -5.32
C GLN A 74 -9.20 -0.05 -6.64
N ILE A 75 -8.64 0.80 -7.51
CA ILE A 75 -8.05 0.37 -8.78
C ILE A 75 -6.86 -0.55 -8.54
N LEU A 76 -5.97 -0.18 -7.62
CA LEU A 76 -4.78 -1.00 -7.30
C LEU A 76 -5.18 -2.33 -6.64
N ILE A 77 -6.12 -2.33 -5.71
CA ILE A 77 -6.60 -3.57 -5.09
C ILE A 77 -7.23 -4.50 -6.13
N LYS A 78 -8.12 -3.99 -7.00
CA LYS A 78 -8.70 -4.79 -8.08
C LYS A 78 -7.64 -5.30 -9.05
N ALA A 79 -6.63 -4.48 -9.34
CA ALA A 79 -5.50 -4.90 -10.16
C ALA A 79 -4.70 -6.02 -9.47
N ILE A 80 -4.44 -5.95 -8.16
CA ILE A 80 -3.76 -7.03 -7.42
C ILE A 80 -4.59 -8.31 -7.42
N LEU A 81 -5.91 -8.21 -7.26
CA LEU A 81 -6.82 -9.37 -7.23
C LEU A 81 -7.07 -10.00 -8.63
N GLY A 82 -6.61 -9.36 -9.71
CA GLY A 82 -6.82 -9.86 -11.07
C GLY A 82 -8.18 -9.49 -11.68
N GLU A 83 -8.91 -8.59 -11.03
CA GLU A 83 -10.23 -8.11 -11.45
C GLU A 83 -10.14 -6.91 -12.39
N PHE A 84 -8.96 -6.29 -12.53
CA PHE A 84 -8.75 -5.10 -13.35
C PHE A 84 -7.38 -5.10 -14.03
N SER A 85 -7.34 -4.69 -15.29
CA SER A 85 -6.11 -4.56 -16.06
C SER A 85 -5.55 -3.15 -15.94
N VAL A 86 -4.27 -3.03 -15.63
CA VAL A 86 -3.53 -1.76 -15.56
C VAL A 86 -2.48 -1.67 -16.67
N PRO A 87 -2.03 -0.47 -17.05
CA PRO A 87 -0.91 -0.28 -17.97
C PRO A 87 0.31 -1.12 -17.61
N LEU A 88 1.11 -1.49 -18.62
CA LEU A 88 2.24 -2.42 -18.47
C LEU A 88 3.21 -1.99 -17.35
N GLU A 89 3.51 -0.70 -17.26
CA GLU A 89 4.39 -0.08 -16.26
C GLU A 89 3.98 -0.44 -14.82
N ILE A 90 2.68 -0.40 -14.53
CA ILE A 90 2.13 -0.74 -13.21
C ILE A 90 1.98 -2.26 -13.09
N ASN A 91 1.64 -2.95 -14.19
CA ASN A 91 1.38 -4.39 -14.18
C ASN A 91 2.62 -5.21 -13.78
N VAL A 92 3.82 -4.74 -14.12
CA VAL A 92 5.08 -5.37 -13.64
C VAL A 92 5.13 -5.35 -12.12
N VAL A 93 4.89 -4.19 -11.49
CA VAL A 93 4.87 -4.03 -10.03
C VAL A 93 3.75 -4.86 -9.40
N VAL A 94 2.57 -4.90 -10.03
CA VAL A 94 1.44 -5.73 -9.55
C VAL A 94 1.79 -7.22 -9.56
N LYS A 95 2.51 -7.71 -10.57
CA LYS A 95 2.96 -9.10 -10.61
C LYS A 95 3.92 -9.42 -9.47
N ASP A 96 4.85 -8.51 -9.16
CA ASP A 96 5.77 -8.65 -8.02
C ASP A 96 5.00 -8.71 -6.70
N ILE A 97 4.06 -7.78 -6.50
CA ILE A 97 3.19 -7.75 -5.31
C ILE A 97 2.46 -9.08 -5.13
N ARG A 98 1.87 -9.62 -6.21
CA ARG A 98 1.17 -10.92 -6.15
C ARG A 98 2.12 -12.07 -5.82
N ALA A 99 3.34 -12.06 -6.36
CA ALA A 99 4.33 -13.10 -6.09
C ALA A 99 4.76 -13.07 -4.62
N GLN A 100 5.11 -11.89 -4.09
CA GLN A 100 5.47 -11.70 -2.69
C GLN A 100 4.28 -12.00 -1.76
N GLY A 101 3.08 -11.56 -2.14
CA GLY A 101 1.86 -11.79 -1.38
C GLY A 101 1.56 -13.28 -1.21
N ARG A 102 1.78 -14.11 -2.25
CA ARG A 102 1.63 -15.57 -2.13
C ARG A 102 2.63 -16.21 -1.17
N LEU A 103 3.86 -15.70 -1.09
CA LEU A 103 4.87 -16.19 -0.15
C LEU A 103 4.53 -15.85 1.30
N LEU A 104 3.82 -14.74 1.49
CA LEU A 104 3.46 -14.15 2.78
C LEU A 104 2.05 -14.47 3.26
N ASP A 105 1.32 -15.36 2.58
CA ASP A 105 -0.13 -15.55 2.82
C ASP A 105 -0.88 -14.19 2.97
N ALA A 106 -0.59 -13.26 2.06
CA ALA A 106 -1.08 -11.89 2.16
C ALA A 106 -2.52 -11.76 1.68
N THR A 107 -3.35 -11.07 2.45
CA THR A 107 -4.68 -10.64 2.00
C THR A 107 -4.66 -9.17 1.57
N PHE A 108 -5.48 -8.83 0.56
CA PHE A 108 -5.55 -7.47 0.02
C PHE A 108 -6.99 -6.96 0.08
N ARG A 109 -7.20 -5.80 0.70
CA ARG A 109 -8.54 -5.21 0.91
C ARG A 109 -8.58 -3.73 0.56
N TYR A 110 -9.68 -3.33 -0.06
CA TYR A 110 -10.00 -1.92 -0.27
C TYR A 110 -10.72 -1.35 0.96
N ILE A 111 -10.28 -0.19 1.44
CA ILE A 111 -10.92 0.53 2.54
C ILE A 111 -11.33 1.95 2.11
N ARG A 112 -12.52 2.39 2.52
CA ARG A 112 -13.00 3.75 2.22
C ARG A 112 -12.19 4.80 3.00
N ARG A 113 -11.93 5.94 2.35
CA ARG A 113 -11.12 7.05 2.88
C ARG A 113 -11.52 7.56 4.26
N GLY A 114 -12.82 7.57 4.58
CA GLY A 114 -13.34 8.03 5.88
C GLY A 114 -12.95 7.12 7.05
N SER A 115 -12.68 5.85 6.78
CA SER A 115 -12.16 4.91 7.79
C SER A 115 -10.64 4.98 7.90
N ASN A 116 -9.94 5.78 7.08
CA ASN A 116 -8.48 5.88 6.97
C ASN A 116 -7.89 7.21 7.46
N ASN A 117 -8.40 7.74 8.57
CA ASN A 117 -7.95 9.03 9.10
C ASN A 117 -6.52 9.00 9.67
N VAL A 118 -6.07 7.88 10.25
CA VAL A 118 -4.72 7.84 10.84
C VAL A 118 -3.61 7.94 9.78
N ALA A 119 -3.74 7.22 8.64
CA ALA A 119 -2.76 7.39 7.55
C ALA A 119 -2.94 8.74 6.85
N HIS A 120 -4.13 9.35 6.93
CA HIS A 120 -4.38 10.71 6.45
C HIS A 120 -3.56 11.74 7.22
N THR A 121 -3.48 11.62 8.55
CA THR A 121 -2.69 12.52 9.40
C THR A 121 -1.19 12.37 9.17
N ILE A 122 -0.70 11.15 8.91
CA ILE A 122 0.75 10.89 8.76
C ILE A 122 1.27 11.29 7.36
N ALA A 123 0.41 11.30 6.35
CA ALA A 123 0.76 11.73 5.00
C ALA A 123 0.63 13.27 4.81
N HIS A 124 0.31 14.02 5.87
CA HIS A 124 -0.02 15.45 5.82
C HIS A 124 1.14 16.37 6.17
#